data_AF-A0A4Z1IPN5-F1
#
_entry.id   AF-A0A4Z1IPN5-F1
#
_cell.length_a   1.000
_cell.length_b   1.000
_cell.length_c   1.000
_cell.angle_alpha   90.00
_cell.angle_beta   90.00
_cell.angle_gamma   90.00
#
_symmetry.space_group_name_H-M   'P 1'
#
loop_
_entity.id
_entity.type
_entity.pdbx_description
1 polymer ?
#
loop_
_entity_poly.entity_id
_entity_poly.type
_entity_poly.pdbx_seq_one_letter_code
_entity_poly.pdbx_strand_id
1 'polypeptide(L)'
;MLTPFASSLMLLLPALATARVAHQSRALVNSTACAPVHLTIARGTTEGYPGTLESLAGFITDANPGTDYESVIYPATDETSTNSYAEGLVAAKDQFTAYAESCEDSKIIFLAYSQGAMVVGDMLAGGGGDEILGAGNGSLPIDSKVGDRMTALVLYGDPRHIPNESFDVGNNNVTGKYPRTASQISVIENQYASKIADYCNC
;
A
#
# COMPACT_ATOMS: atom_id res chain seq x y z
N MET A 1 77.38 37.11 11.99
CA MET A 1 75.90 37.17 12.07
C MET A 1 75.38 35.91 11.40
N LEU A 2 74.93 34.91 12.18
CA LEU A 2 74.41 33.63 11.69
C LEU A 2 72.88 33.70 11.60
N THR A 3 72.32 33.40 10.44
CA THR A 3 70.88 33.22 10.22
C THR A 3 70.51 31.73 10.34
N PRO A 4 69.46 31.34 11.08
CA PRO A 4 69.04 29.95 11.14
C PRO A 4 68.08 29.62 9.99
N PHE A 5 68.28 28.47 9.34
CA PHE A 5 67.32 27.86 8.43
C PHE A 5 66.32 27.03 9.24
N ALA A 6 65.05 27.41 9.23
CA ALA A 6 63.97 26.60 9.78
C ALA A 6 63.51 25.59 8.72
N SER A 7 63.67 24.29 9.00
CA SER A 7 63.20 23.21 8.15
C SER A 7 61.78 22.81 8.58
N SER A 8 60.77 23.17 7.79
CA SER A 8 59.38 22.78 8.03
C SER A 8 59.11 21.38 7.47
N LEU A 9 58.92 20.41 8.36
CA LEU A 9 58.47 19.07 8.03
C LEU A 9 56.95 19.09 7.75
N MET A 10 56.56 19.06 6.47
CA MET A 10 55.15 18.91 6.07
C MET A 10 54.71 17.46 6.30
N LEU A 11 53.84 17.22 7.28
CA LEU A 11 53.08 15.97 7.40
C LEU A 11 51.98 15.97 6.34
N LEU A 12 52.07 15.07 5.34
CA LEU A 12 50.95 14.75 4.47
C LEU A 12 49.98 13.82 5.23
N LEU A 13 48.81 14.34 5.61
CA LEU A 13 47.69 13.50 6.04
C LEU A 13 47.05 12.86 4.80
N PRO A 14 46.78 11.54 4.79
CA PRO A 14 46.03 10.91 3.71
C PRO A 14 44.58 11.38 3.78
N ALA A 15 44.11 12.04 2.72
CA ALA A 15 42.70 12.38 2.57
C ALA A 15 41.90 11.08 2.33
N LEU A 16 41.19 10.63 3.35
CA LEU A 16 40.21 9.54 3.23
C LEU A 16 39.04 10.05 2.38
N ALA A 17 39.04 9.72 1.08
CA ALA A 17 37.90 9.98 0.21
C ALA A 17 36.75 9.03 0.60
N THR A 18 35.77 9.53 1.34
CA THR A 18 34.52 8.80 1.56
C THR A 18 33.76 8.75 0.23
N ALA A 19 33.81 7.61 -0.46
CA ALA A 19 32.97 7.37 -1.62
C ALA A 19 31.51 7.45 -1.17
N ARG A 20 30.81 8.52 -1.58
CA ARG A 20 29.35 8.59 -1.43
C ARG A 20 28.76 7.58 -2.41
N VAL A 21 28.31 6.44 -1.91
CA VAL A 21 27.42 5.58 -2.69
C VAL A 21 26.15 6.38 -2.89
N ALA A 22 25.96 6.92 -4.09
CA ALA A 22 24.68 7.49 -4.48
C ALA A 22 23.67 6.34 -4.48
N HIS A 23 22.69 6.38 -3.56
CA HIS A 23 21.55 5.48 -3.62
C HIS A 23 20.75 5.87 -4.86
N GLN A 24 20.95 5.16 -5.97
CA GLN A 24 20.08 5.28 -7.12
C GLN A 24 18.75 4.65 -6.73
N SER A 25 17.74 5.48 -6.49
CA SER A 25 16.36 5.03 -6.32
C SER A 25 16.00 4.20 -7.55
N ARG A 26 15.57 2.95 -7.35
CA ARG A 26 15.06 2.12 -8.43
C ARG A 26 13.75 2.73 -8.92
N ALA A 27 13.62 2.88 -10.23
CA ALA A 27 12.36 3.28 -10.83
C ALA A 27 11.32 2.18 -10.58
N LEU A 28 10.10 2.59 -10.25
CA LEU A 28 8.96 1.68 -10.21
C LEU A 28 8.72 1.11 -11.60
N VAL A 29 8.49 -0.21 -11.67
CA VAL A 29 8.23 -0.92 -12.93
C VAL A 29 6.76 -1.35 -12.94
N ASN A 30 5.97 -0.77 -13.85
CA ASN A 30 4.59 -1.19 -14.03
C ASN A 30 4.55 -2.48 -14.86
N SER A 31 4.11 -3.57 -14.23
CA SER A 31 4.16 -4.92 -14.81
C SER A 31 3.20 -5.85 -14.08
N THR A 32 2.74 -6.86 -14.79
CA THR A 32 2.00 -8.01 -14.26
C THR A 32 2.72 -9.34 -14.54
N ALA A 33 3.97 -9.28 -15.01
CA ALA A 33 4.83 -10.46 -15.04
C ALA A 33 5.23 -10.85 -13.62
N CYS A 34 5.45 -12.14 -13.35
CA CYS A 34 5.74 -12.57 -11.99
C CYS A 34 7.04 -11.96 -11.44
N ALA A 35 6.89 -11.20 -10.36
CA ALA A 35 7.98 -10.62 -9.58
C ALA A 35 8.08 -11.26 -8.19
N PRO A 36 9.26 -11.25 -7.54
CA PRO A 36 9.38 -11.70 -6.14
C PRO A 36 8.44 -10.95 -5.18
N VAL A 37 8.24 -9.65 -5.43
CA VAL A 37 7.30 -8.78 -4.71
C VAL A 37 6.47 -8.04 -5.75
N HIS A 38 5.15 -8.05 -5.57
CA HIS A 38 4.21 -7.36 -6.43
C HIS A 38 3.38 -6.40 -5.59
N LEU A 39 3.41 -5.12 -5.97
CA LEU A 39 2.63 -4.08 -5.31
C LEU A 39 1.35 -3.80 -6.10
N THR A 40 0.19 -3.94 -5.46
CA THR A 40 -1.08 -3.49 -6.02
C THR A 40 -1.48 -2.19 -5.35
N ILE A 41 -1.56 -1.10 -6.12
CA ILE A 41 -1.78 0.26 -5.59
C ILE A 41 -3.21 0.73 -5.92
N ALA A 42 -3.99 1.03 -4.89
CA ALA A 42 -5.34 1.58 -5.00
C ALA A 42 -5.36 3.04 -4.55
N ARG A 43 -5.49 3.95 -5.52
CA ARG A 43 -5.48 5.41 -5.29
C ARG A 43 -6.73 5.92 -4.57
N GLY A 44 -6.71 7.17 -4.11
CA GLY A 44 -7.87 7.87 -3.57
C GLY A 44 -8.70 8.58 -4.64
N THR A 45 -9.83 9.13 -4.21
CA THR A 45 -10.74 9.88 -5.09
C THR A 45 -10.02 11.03 -5.78
N THR A 46 -10.24 11.18 -7.09
CA THR A 46 -9.68 12.21 -7.99
C THR A 46 -8.18 12.12 -8.29
N GLU A 47 -7.46 11.14 -7.72
CA GLU A 47 -6.04 10.97 -8.00
C GLU A 47 -5.78 10.47 -9.43
N GLY A 48 -4.63 10.81 -9.98
CA GLY A 48 -4.06 10.11 -11.14
C GLY A 48 -3.36 8.82 -10.71
N TYR A 49 -3.05 7.94 -11.67
CA TYR A 49 -2.24 6.75 -11.38
C TYR A 49 -0.77 7.10 -11.12
N PRO A 50 -0.07 6.37 -10.22
CA PRO A 50 -0.60 5.30 -9.37
C PRO A 50 -1.26 5.80 -8.07
N GLY A 51 -1.17 7.10 -7.77
CA GLY A 51 -1.75 7.75 -6.59
C GLY A 51 -0.70 8.14 -5.55
N THR A 52 -1.14 8.74 -4.45
CA THR A 52 -0.25 9.33 -3.42
C THR A 52 0.75 8.34 -2.80
N LEU A 53 0.41 7.05 -2.78
CA LEU A 53 1.25 6.00 -2.21
C LEU A 53 2.40 5.54 -3.12
N GLU A 54 2.61 6.20 -4.28
CA GLU A 54 3.77 5.96 -5.15
C GLU A 54 5.10 6.08 -4.40
N SER A 55 5.22 7.08 -3.52
CA SER A 55 6.44 7.29 -2.73
C SER A 55 6.73 6.11 -1.79
N LEU A 56 5.70 5.55 -1.15
CA LEU A 56 5.82 4.36 -0.31
C LEU A 56 6.19 3.13 -1.15
N ALA A 57 5.60 2.97 -2.34
CA ALA A 57 5.97 1.92 -3.27
C ALA A 57 7.46 2.02 -3.67
N GLY A 58 7.97 3.25 -3.87
CA GLY A 58 9.38 3.51 -4.13
C GLY A 58 10.29 3.01 -3.01
N PHE A 59 9.96 3.32 -1.74
CA PHE A 59 10.73 2.82 -0.60
C PHE A 59 10.73 1.29 -0.49
N ILE A 60 9.59 0.64 -0.76
CA ILE A 60 9.49 -0.82 -0.76
C ILE A 60 10.35 -1.40 -1.87
N THR A 61 10.31 -0.80 -3.07
CA THR A 61 11.09 -1.23 -4.23
C THR A 61 12.60 -1.09 -4.02
N ASP A 62 13.03 0.00 -3.36
CA ASP A 62 14.43 0.21 -3.01
C ASP A 62 14.93 -0.85 -2.01
N ALA A 63 14.10 -1.21 -1.04
CA ALA A 63 14.40 -2.24 -0.05
C ALA A 63 14.30 -3.68 -0.60
N ASN A 64 13.52 -3.89 -1.67
CA ASN A 64 13.23 -5.21 -2.24
C ASN A 64 13.52 -5.22 -3.75
N PRO A 65 14.78 -5.47 -4.17
CA PRO A 65 15.13 -5.50 -5.58
C PRO A 65 14.31 -6.53 -6.37
N GLY A 66 13.81 -6.12 -7.53
CA GLY A 66 12.95 -6.96 -8.38
C GLY A 66 11.46 -6.79 -8.09
N THR A 67 11.07 -5.88 -7.20
CA THR A 67 9.67 -5.48 -7.01
C THR A 67 9.11 -4.86 -8.28
N ASP A 68 7.88 -5.22 -8.62
CA ASP A 68 7.06 -4.52 -9.61
C ASP A 68 5.74 -4.03 -9.01
N TYR A 69 4.93 -3.34 -9.81
CA TYR A 69 3.61 -2.89 -9.36
C TYR A 69 2.57 -2.89 -10.48
N GLU A 70 1.31 -2.97 -10.07
CA GLU A 70 0.15 -2.57 -10.86
C GLU A 70 -0.74 -1.60 -10.07
N SER A 71 -1.56 -0.83 -10.78
CA SER A 71 -2.62 -0.04 -10.15
C SER A 71 -3.95 -0.76 -10.26
N VAL A 72 -4.80 -0.64 -9.24
CA VAL A 72 -6.21 -1.04 -9.36
C VAL A 72 -6.87 -0.14 -10.39
N ILE A 73 -7.42 -0.70 -11.46
CA ILE A 73 -7.94 0.06 -12.60
C ILE A 73 -9.42 0.38 -12.39
N TYR A 74 -9.70 1.58 -11.91
CA TYR A 74 -11.07 2.03 -11.62
C TYR A 74 -11.19 3.57 -11.68
N PRO A 75 -12.42 4.13 -11.70
CA PRO A 75 -12.62 5.57 -11.91
C PRO A 75 -12.00 6.48 -10.84
N ALA A 76 -11.96 6.04 -9.58
CA ALA A 76 -11.67 6.87 -8.41
C ALA A 76 -12.41 8.22 -8.43
N THR A 77 -13.69 8.20 -8.81
CA THR A 77 -14.61 9.35 -8.68
C THR A 77 -15.50 9.15 -7.46
N ASP A 78 -16.41 10.08 -7.18
CA ASP A 78 -17.25 10.03 -5.97
C ASP A 78 -17.91 8.66 -5.72
N GLU A 79 -17.72 8.10 -4.53
CA GLU A 79 -18.15 6.73 -4.17
C GLU A 79 -19.67 6.54 -4.04
N THR A 80 -20.44 7.64 -3.97
CA THR A 80 -21.90 7.60 -3.71
C THR A 80 -22.72 7.94 -4.95
N SER A 81 -22.24 8.86 -5.77
CA SER A 81 -22.94 9.40 -6.93
C SER A 81 -22.46 8.81 -8.25
N THR A 82 -21.41 7.97 -8.22
CA THR A 82 -20.88 7.25 -9.38
C THR A 82 -20.69 5.77 -9.07
N ASN A 83 -20.37 4.96 -10.08
CA ASN A 83 -20.06 3.53 -9.92
C ASN A 83 -18.61 3.28 -9.47
N SER A 84 -17.84 4.31 -9.12
CA SER A 84 -16.41 4.19 -8.82
C SER A 84 -16.10 3.11 -7.79
N TYR A 85 -16.82 3.08 -6.67
CA TYR A 85 -16.63 2.08 -5.63
C TYR A 85 -16.93 0.66 -6.12
N ALA A 86 -18.05 0.47 -6.84
CA ALA A 86 -18.44 -0.81 -7.42
C ALA A 86 -17.40 -1.36 -8.41
N GLU A 87 -16.97 -0.51 -9.33
CA GLU A 87 -15.97 -0.85 -10.35
C GLU A 87 -14.60 -1.11 -9.70
N GLY A 88 -14.26 -0.37 -8.65
CA GLY A 88 -13.07 -0.61 -7.85
C GLY A 88 -13.06 -1.99 -7.19
N LEU A 89 -14.18 -2.42 -6.58
CA LEU A 89 -14.30 -3.75 -5.98
C LEU A 89 -14.08 -4.87 -7.01
N VAL A 90 -14.69 -4.74 -8.18
CA VAL A 90 -14.56 -5.72 -9.27
C VAL A 90 -13.12 -5.74 -9.77
N ALA A 91 -12.54 -4.57 -10.08
CA ALA A 91 -11.18 -4.47 -10.58
C ALA A 91 -10.16 -5.03 -9.58
N ALA A 92 -10.24 -4.63 -8.30
CA ALA A 92 -9.34 -5.13 -7.26
C ALA A 92 -9.42 -6.65 -7.12
N LYS A 93 -10.64 -7.21 -7.10
CA LYS A 93 -10.86 -8.66 -6.99
C LYS A 93 -10.31 -9.40 -8.20
N ASP A 94 -10.60 -8.92 -9.40
CA ASP A 94 -10.20 -9.58 -10.65
C ASP A 94 -8.68 -9.55 -10.83
N GLN A 95 -8.05 -8.38 -10.59
CA GLN A 95 -6.60 -8.22 -10.68
C GLN A 95 -5.87 -9.08 -9.63
N PHE A 96 -6.34 -9.05 -8.37
CA PHE A 96 -5.75 -9.87 -7.31
C PHE A 96 -5.85 -11.37 -7.63
N THR A 97 -7.03 -11.83 -8.05
CA THR A 97 -7.25 -13.23 -8.40
C THR A 97 -6.34 -13.65 -9.55
N ALA A 98 -6.29 -12.86 -10.63
CA ALA A 98 -5.47 -13.15 -11.79
C ALA A 98 -3.97 -13.21 -11.46
N TYR A 99 -3.47 -12.27 -10.65
CA TYR A 99 -2.06 -12.25 -10.26
C TYR A 99 -1.72 -13.40 -9.30
N ALA A 100 -2.59 -13.66 -8.31
CA ALA A 100 -2.40 -14.76 -7.36
C ALA A 100 -2.37 -16.14 -8.05
N GLU A 101 -3.20 -16.34 -9.06
CA GLU A 101 -3.23 -17.57 -9.86
C GLU A 101 -2.02 -17.71 -10.79
N SER A 102 -1.56 -16.60 -11.39
CA SER A 102 -0.46 -16.63 -12.36
C SER A 102 0.92 -16.72 -11.69
N CYS A 103 1.05 -16.18 -10.47
CA CYS A 103 2.33 -15.99 -9.80
C CYS A 103 2.32 -16.56 -8.37
N GLU A 104 2.36 -17.89 -8.27
CA GLU A 104 2.20 -18.64 -7.01
C GLU A 104 3.25 -18.28 -5.93
N ASP A 105 4.48 -17.93 -6.35
CA ASP A 105 5.60 -17.66 -5.45
C ASP A 105 5.73 -16.18 -5.02
N SER A 106 4.99 -15.28 -5.65
CA SER A 106 5.08 -13.83 -5.40
C SER A 106 4.56 -13.44 -4.02
N LYS A 107 5.21 -12.44 -3.42
CA LYS A 107 4.66 -11.70 -2.27
C LYS A 107 3.78 -10.57 -2.78
N ILE A 108 2.47 -10.67 -2.55
CA ILE A 108 1.47 -9.69 -3.02
C ILE A 108 1.18 -8.70 -1.89
N ILE A 109 1.45 -7.42 -2.12
CA ILE A 109 1.26 -6.35 -1.13
C ILE A 109 0.32 -5.31 -1.69
N PHE A 110 -0.69 -4.93 -0.91
CA PHE A 110 -1.61 -3.84 -1.27
C PHE A 110 -1.23 -2.55 -0.56
N LEU A 111 -1.21 -1.46 -1.33
CA LEU A 111 -1.08 -0.09 -0.82
C LEU A 111 -2.34 0.66 -1.22
N ALA A 112 -3.17 1.04 -0.26
CA ALA A 112 -4.48 1.56 -0.55
C ALA A 112 -4.78 2.84 0.26
N TYR A 113 -5.26 3.88 -0.44
CA TYR A 113 -5.50 5.19 0.15
C TYR A 113 -6.95 5.64 -0.05
N SER A 114 -7.57 6.18 1.00
CA SER A 114 -8.89 6.81 0.95
C SER A 114 -9.95 5.89 0.31
N GLN A 115 -10.58 6.26 -0.80
CA GLN A 115 -11.51 5.38 -1.51
C GLN A 115 -10.88 4.03 -1.92
N GLY A 116 -9.60 4.02 -2.29
CA GLY A 116 -8.86 2.78 -2.57
C GLY A 116 -8.72 1.89 -1.34
N ALA A 117 -8.54 2.47 -0.15
CA ALA A 117 -8.50 1.74 1.12
C ALA A 117 -9.84 1.04 1.39
N MET A 118 -10.95 1.76 1.19
CA MET A 118 -12.29 1.17 1.26
C MET A 118 -12.48 0.04 0.24
N VAL A 119 -12.10 0.26 -1.03
CA VAL A 119 -12.20 -0.75 -2.10
C VAL A 119 -11.44 -2.04 -1.73
N VAL A 120 -10.18 -1.94 -1.33
CA VAL A 120 -9.36 -3.14 -1.05
C VAL A 120 -9.79 -3.79 0.28
N GLY A 121 -10.13 -3.00 1.29
CA GLY A 121 -10.66 -3.52 2.55
C GLY A 121 -11.96 -4.29 2.37
N ASP A 122 -12.90 -3.77 1.59
CA ASP A 122 -14.19 -4.42 1.32
C ASP A 122 -14.08 -5.57 0.33
N MET A 123 -13.09 -5.57 -0.58
CA MET A 123 -12.76 -6.76 -1.37
C MET A 123 -12.43 -7.95 -0.45
N LEU A 124 -11.68 -7.71 0.63
CA LEU A 124 -11.32 -8.77 1.60
C LEU A 124 -12.46 -9.13 2.54
N ALA A 125 -13.16 -8.13 3.08
CA ALA A 125 -14.11 -8.30 4.17
C ALA A 125 -15.58 -8.40 3.72
N GLY A 126 -15.84 -8.21 2.43
CA GLY A 126 -17.15 -7.90 1.89
C GLY A 126 -17.51 -6.43 2.10
N GLY A 127 -18.41 -5.91 1.26
CA GLY A 127 -19.01 -4.59 1.40
C GLY A 127 -20.33 -4.67 2.16
N GLY A 128 -20.84 -3.52 2.61
CA GLY A 128 -22.05 -3.52 3.43
C GLY A 128 -22.14 -2.33 4.37
N GLY A 129 -23.22 -2.30 5.15
CA GLY A 129 -23.31 -1.50 6.38
C GLY A 129 -23.82 -0.07 6.22
N ASP A 130 -23.76 0.48 5.01
CA ASP A 130 -24.23 1.83 4.72
C ASP A 130 -25.00 1.85 3.39
N GLU A 131 -26.29 2.21 3.44
CA GLU A 131 -27.17 2.30 2.27
C GLU A 131 -26.76 3.40 1.28
N ILE A 132 -25.89 4.32 1.69
CA ILE A 132 -25.42 5.44 0.87
C ILE A 132 -24.30 5.00 -0.09
N LEU A 133 -23.51 3.98 0.27
CA LEU A 133 -22.56 3.40 -0.66
C LEU A 133 -23.35 2.74 -1.79
N GLY A 134 -23.09 3.16 -3.03
CA GLY A 134 -23.91 2.81 -4.19
C GLY A 134 -23.82 1.33 -4.60
N ALA A 135 -23.73 1.08 -5.90
CA ALA A 135 -23.45 -0.28 -6.37
C ALA A 135 -22.17 -0.83 -5.68
N GLY A 136 -22.21 -2.08 -5.21
CA GLY A 136 -21.14 -2.68 -4.40
C GLY A 136 -21.46 -2.81 -2.91
N ASN A 137 -22.54 -2.16 -2.43
CA ASN A 137 -23.09 -2.47 -1.10
C ASN A 137 -23.58 -3.93 -1.06
N GLY A 138 -23.17 -4.68 -0.03
CA GLY A 138 -23.45 -6.11 0.09
C GLY A 138 -22.60 -7.01 -0.80
N SER A 139 -21.47 -6.52 -1.34
CA SER A 139 -20.50 -7.39 -2.02
C SER A 139 -20.00 -8.47 -1.07
N LEU A 140 -19.88 -9.70 -1.58
CA LEU A 140 -19.32 -10.80 -0.80
C LEU A 140 -17.80 -10.64 -0.67
N PRO A 141 -17.21 -11.09 0.45
CA PRO A 141 -15.77 -11.23 0.58
C PRO A 141 -15.16 -12.00 -0.61
N ILE A 142 -13.90 -11.72 -0.91
CA ILE A 142 -13.12 -12.56 -1.82
C ILE A 142 -13.04 -14.01 -1.29
N ASP A 143 -12.85 -14.97 -2.20
CA ASP A 143 -12.56 -16.35 -1.81
C ASP A 143 -11.33 -16.37 -0.89
N SER A 144 -11.45 -16.99 0.27
CA SER A 144 -10.42 -16.93 1.31
C SER A 144 -9.10 -17.55 0.84
N LYS A 145 -9.11 -18.52 -0.09
CA LYS A 145 -7.86 -19.09 -0.64
C LYS A 145 -7.10 -18.07 -1.47
N VAL A 146 -7.81 -17.18 -2.17
CA VAL A 146 -7.18 -16.06 -2.88
C VAL A 146 -6.73 -15.02 -1.86
N GLY A 147 -7.60 -14.65 -0.91
CA GLY A 147 -7.27 -13.73 0.19
C GLY A 147 -6.00 -14.11 0.96
N ASP A 148 -5.80 -15.41 1.22
CA ASP A 148 -4.63 -15.95 1.90
C ASP A 148 -3.30 -15.67 1.18
N ARG A 149 -3.33 -15.45 -0.14
CA ARG A 149 -2.16 -15.10 -0.96
C ARG A 149 -1.66 -13.68 -0.71
N MET A 150 -2.47 -12.82 -0.10
CA MET A 150 -2.03 -11.50 0.34
C MET A 150 -0.93 -11.65 1.40
N THR A 151 0.18 -10.96 1.18
CA THR A 151 1.30 -10.88 2.13
C THR A 151 1.12 -9.74 3.12
N ALA A 152 0.72 -8.57 2.65
CA ALA A 152 0.44 -7.42 3.49
C ALA A 152 -0.57 -6.47 2.81
N LEU A 153 -1.27 -5.69 3.62
CA LEU A 153 -2.11 -4.58 3.19
C LEU A 153 -1.86 -3.38 4.10
N VAL A 154 -1.56 -2.24 3.48
CA VAL A 154 -1.43 -0.96 4.16
C VAL A 154 -2.58 -0.07 3.73
N LEU A 155 -3.39 0.34 4.70
CA LEU A 155 -4.52 1.24 4.53
C LEU A 155 -4.15 2.62 5.09
N TYR A 156 -4.39 3.66 4.31
CA TYR A 156 -4.25 5.04 4.76
C TYR A 156 -5.55 5.81 4.55
N GLY A 157 -6.06 6.42 5.62
CA GLY A 157 -7.26 7.25 5.57
C GLY A 157 -8.49 6.47 5.15
N ASP A 158 -8.62 5.23 5.64
CA ASP A 158 -9.71 4.33 5.27
C ASP A 158 -11.07 4.86 5.75
N PRO A 159 -12.01 5.17 4.83
CA PRO A 159 -13.38 5.53 5.21
C PRO A 159 -14.09 4.45 6.03
N ARG A 160 -13.63 3.19 5.97
CA ARG A 160 -14.16 2.06 6.71
C ARG A 160 -13.59 1.95 8.14
N HIS A 161 -12.63 2.78 8.53
CA HIS A 161 -11.94 2.66 9.81
C HIS A 161 -12.88 2.66 11.05
N ILE A 162 -12.58 1.80 12.01
CA ILE A 162 -13.17 1.75 13.37
C ILE A 162 -12.00 1.66 14.35
N PRO A 163 -12.02 2.37 15.48
CA PRO A 163 -10.90 2.40 16.41
C PRO A 163 -10.86 1.16 17.32
N ASN A 164 -9.65 0.79 17.76
CA ASN A 164 -9.34 -0.28 18.70
C ASN A 164 -9.39 -1.70 18.12
N GLU A 165 -9.23 -1.83 16.81
CA GLU A 165 -9.05 -3.13 16.16
C GLU A 165 -7.57 -3.55 16.16
N SER A 166 -7.29 -4.85 16.05
CA SER A 166 -5.93 -5.36 16.24
C SER A 166 -4.95 -4.97 15.11
N PHE A 167 -5.49 -4.53 13.98
CA PHE A 167 -4.78 -4.09 12.79
C PHE A 167 -4.61 -2.55 12.70
N ASP A 168 -5.08 -1.81 13.70
CA ASP A 168 -4.91 -0.36 13.76
C ASP A 168 -3.49 0.03 14.17
N VAL A 169 -2.89 1.00 13.47
CA VAL A 169 -1.55 1.51 13.76
C VAL A 169 -1.54 3.02 13.93
N GLY A 170 -1.08 3.50 15.09
CA GLY A 170 -0.95 4.92 15.40
C GLY A 170 -2.02 5.43 16.37
N ASN A 171 -2.23 6.74 16.41
CA ASN A 171 -3.24 7.36 17.26
C ASN A 171 -4.59 7.41 16.53
N ASN A 172 -5.18 6.24 16.31
CA ASN A 172 -6.36 6.04 15.48
C ASN A 172 -7.66 6.00 16.32
N ASN A 173 -7.93 7.05 17.10
CA ASN A 173 -9.11 7.10 17.99
C ASN A 173 -10.35 7.67 17.31
N VAL A 174 -10.46 7.48 16.01
CA VAL A 174 -11.43 8.15 15.14
C VAL A 174 -12.28 7.11 14.42
N THR A 175 -13.45 7.51 13.94
CA THR A 175 -14.34 6.61 13.19
C THR A 175 -14.48 7.13 11.77
N GLY A 176 -14.28 6.26 10.79
CA GLY A 176 -14.36 6.61 9.39
C GLY A 176 -15.78 7.00 8.94
N LYS A 177 -15.88 7.55 7.73
CA LYS A 177 -17.13 8.01 7.12
C LYS A 177 -18.16 6.89 6.91
N TYR A 178 -17.69 5.66 6.68
CA TYR A 178 -18.48 4.48 6.34
C TYR A 178 -18.03 3.28 7.19
N PRO A 179 -18.11 3.38 8.53
CA PRO A 179 -17.40 2.47 9.43
C PRO A 179 -17.76 1.00 9.18
N ARG A 180 -16.77 0.10 9.31
CA ARG A 180 -16.98 -1.34 9.14
C ARG A 180 -18.10 -1.85 10.04
N THR A 181 -18.87 -2.78 9.53
CA THR A 181 -19.82 -3.56 10.33
C THR A 181 -19.06 -4.60 11.18
N ALA A 182 -19.71 -5.07 12.24
CA ALA A 182 -19.16 -6.15 13.08
C ALA A 182 -18.85 -7.44 12.28
N SER A 183 -19.60 -7.74 11.21
CA SER A 183 -19.29 -8.89 10.35
C SER A 183 -18.03 -8.68 9.51
N GLN A 184 -17.82 -7.46 8.98
CA GLN A 184 -16.59 -7.14 8.24
C GLN A 184 -15.36 -7.18 9.15
N ILE A 185 -15.46 -6.62 10.37
CA ILE A 185 -14.41 -6.72 11.39
C ILE A 185 -14.09 -8.19 11.70
N SER A 186 -15.12 -9.01 11.93
CA SER A 186 -14.93 -10.44 12.19
C SER A 186 -14.22 -11.17 11.06
N VAL A 187 -14.49 -10.83 9.78
CA VAL A 187 -13.75 -11.41 8.65
C VAL A 187 -12.27 -11.02 8.72
N ILE A 188 -11.97 -9.74 8.93
CA ILE A 188 -10.60 -9.24 9.01
C ILE A 188 -9.85 -9.85 10.19
N GLU A 189 -10.40 -9.77 11.40
CA GLU A 189 -9.78 -10.28 12.62
C GLU A 189 -9.44 -11.77 12.52
N ASN A 190 -10.34 -12.57 11.94
CA ASN A 190 -10.14 -14.01 11.86
C ASN A 190 -9.19 -14.45 10.73
N GLN A 191 -8.99 -13.63 9.68
CA GLN A 191 -8.28 -14.07 8.47
C GLN A 191 -7.04 -13.22 8.13
N TYR A 192 -7.12 -11.90 8.35
CA TYR A 192 -6.20 -10.95 7.72
C TYR A 192 -5.54 -9.96 8.68
N ALA A 193 -6.01 -9.80 9.92
CA ALA A 193 -5.57 -8.72 10.81
C ALA A 193 -4.04 -8.68 10.99
N SER A 194 -3.38 -9.83 11.14
CA SER A 194 -1.91 -9.91 11.25
C SER A 194 -1.13 -9.42 10.02
N LYS A 195 -1.80 -9.21 8.89
CA LYS A 195 -1.24 -8.74 7.61
C LYS A 195 -1.64 -7.29 7.30
N ILE A 196 -2.50 -6.67 8.10
CA ILE A 196 -3.05 -5.35 7.84
C ILE A 196 -2.42 -4.33 8.79
N ALA A 197 -2.10 -3.16 8.25
CA ALA A 197 -1.84 -1.96 9.02
C ALA A 197 -2.78 -0.86 8.53
N ASP A 198 -3.75 -0.47 9.36
CA ASP A 198 -4.67 0.63 9.09
C ASP A 198 -4.23 1.89 9.83
N TYR A 199 -3.93 2.95 9.08
CA TYR A 199 -3.49 4.25 9.58
C TYR A 199 -4.57 5.29 9.33
N CYS A 200 -5.11 5.87 10.40
CA CYS A 200 -6.23 6.81 10.31
C CYS A 200 -6.15 7.87 11.41
N ASN A 201 -5.73 9.08 11.03
CA ASN A 201 -5.97 10.31 11.81
C ASN A 201 -7.22 11.04 11.31
N CYS A 202 -8.15 10.27 10.71
CA CYS A 202 -9.40 10.73 10.11
C CYS A 202 -10.29 11.74 10.94
#